data_AF-A0A366EFW4-F1
#
_entry.id   AF-A0A366EFW4-F1
#
_cell.length_a   1.000
_cell.length_b   1.000
_cell.length_c   1.000
_cell.angle_alpha   90.00
_cell.angle_beta   90.00
_cell.angle_gamma   90.00
#
_symmetry.space_group_name_H-M   'P 1'
#
loop_
_entity.id
_entity.type
_entity.pdbx_description
1 polymer ?
#
loop_
_entity_poly.entity_id
_entity_poly.type
_entity_poly.pdbx_seq_one_letter_code
_entity_poly.pdbx_strand_id
1 'polypeptide(L)' 'MQEIVEKKIADYKRFIFVLLILSSYLYAGLLIQVFAHQTLNHIAFILALLAFCLLGSFTLTLRLAKLRIQE' A
#
# COMPACT_ATOMS: atom_id res chain seq x y z
N MET A 1 -15.86 -12.60 21.18
CA MET A 1 -15.58 -11.23 20.66
C MET A 1 -14.10 -11.03 20.36
N GLN A 2 -13.17 -11.46 21.24
CA GLN A 2 -11.72 -11.34 21.03
C GLN A 2 -11.20 -12.08 19.78
N GLU A 3 -11.65 -13.31 19.50
CA GLU A 3 -11.23 -14.05 18.29
C GLU A 3 -11.56 -13.35 16.95
N ILE A 4 -12.63 -12.55 16.92
CA ILE A 4 -13.06 -11.83 15.72
C ILE A 4 -12.12 -10.64 15.46
N VAL A 5 -11.66 -9.99 16.54
CA VAL A 5 -10.71 -8.87 16.48
C VAL A 5 -9.34 -9.35 16.02
N GLU A 6 -8.87 -10.47 16.56
CA GLU A 6 -7.58 -11.08 16.19
C GLU A 6 -7.53 -11.48 14.71
N LYS A 7 -8.58 -12.15 14.21
CA LYS A 7 -8.69 -12.49 12.78
C LYS A 7 -8.69 -11.23 11.90
N LYS A 8 -9.40 -10.18 12.32
CA LYS A 8 -9.40 -8.90 11.60
C LYS A 8 -7.99 -8.30 11.53
N ILE A 9 -7.26 -8.29 12.63
CA ILE A 9 -5.88 -7.76 12.67
C ILE A 9 -4.97 -8.55 11.73
N ALA A 10 -5.10 -9.89 11.71
CA ALA A 10 -4.34 -10.76 10.82
C ALA A 10 -4.64 -10.46 9.33
N ASP A 11 -5.92 -10.27 8.98
CA ASP A 11 -6.33 -9.93 7.61
C ASP A 11 -5.82 -8.56 7.18
N TYR A 12 -5.92 -7.55 8.04
CA TYR A 12 -5.36 -6.22 7.75
C TYR A 12 -3.84 -6.27 7.55
N LYS A 13 -3.12 -7.05 8.38
CA LYS A 13 -1.67 -7.22 8.25
C LYS A 13 -1.31 -7.86 6.91
N ARG A 14 -2.06 -8.89 6.50
CA ARG A 14 -1.89 -9.54 5.19
C ARG A 14 -2.18 -8.57 4.04
N PHE A 15 -3.22 -7.76 4.15
CA PHE A 15 -3.56 -6.76 3.15
C PHE A 15 -2.48 -5.68 3.00
N ILE A 16 -1.96 -5.16 4.12
CA ILE A 16 -0.85 -4.19 4.10
C ILE A 16 0.38 -4.79 3.40
N PHE A 17 0.69 -6.06 3.66
CA PHE A 17 1.82 -6.75 3.02
C PHE A 17 1.66 -6.84 1.50
N VAL A 18 0.46 -7.17 1.01
CA VAL A 18 0.16 -7.18 -0.43
C VAL A 18 0.27 -5.78 -1.04
N LEU A 19 -0.24 -4.75 -0.35
CA LEU A 19 -0.12 -3.36 -0.79
C LEU A 19 1.35 -2.92 -0.90
N LEU A 20 2.18 -3.34 0.05
CA LEU A 20 3.61 -3.04 0.05
C LEU A 20 4.30 -3.67 -1.17
N ILE A 21 4.03 -4.96 -1.44
CA ILE A 21 4.57 -5.66 -2.61
C ILE A 21 4.12 -4.97 -3.90
N LEU A 22 2.83 -4.63 -4.01
CA LEU A 22 2.29 -3.94 -5.18
C LEU A 22 2.94 -2.57 -5.39
N SER A 23 3.15 -1.80 -4.32
CA SER A 23 3.84 -0.51 -4.36
C SER A 23 5.30 -0.67 -4.82
N SER A 24 6.03 -1.65 -4.31
CA SER A 24 7.40 -1.95 -4.75
C SER A 24 7.45 -2.34 -6.23
N TYR A 25 6.49 -3.12 -6.70
CA TYR A 25 6.40 -3.51 -8.11
C TYR A 25 6.10 -2.32 -9.03
N LEU A 26 5.15 -1.45 -8.63
CA LEU A 26 4.86 -0.21 -9.34
C LEU A 26 6.08 0.73 -9.39
N TYR A 27 6.87 0.79 -8.30
CA TYR A 27 8.10 1.58 -8.26
C TYR A 27 9.17 1.04 -9.22
N ALA A 28 9.37 -0.28 -9.25
CA ALA A 28 10.29 -0.92 -10.19
C ALA A 28 9.85 -0.69 -11.64
N GLY A 29 8.54 -0.81 -11.92
CA GLY A 29 7.98 -0.47 -13.23
C GLY A 29 8.19 0.99 -13.62
N LEU A 30 8.05 1.92 -12.67
CA LEU A 30 8.33 3.34 -12.88
C LEU A 30 9.81 3.58 -13.21
N LEU A 31 10.75 2.95 -12.48
CA LEU A 31 12.18 3.05 -12.77
C LEU A 31 12.50 2.57 -14.19
N ILE A 32 11.99 1.40 -14.57
CA ILE A 32 12.18 0.85 -15.92
C ILE A 32 11.62 1.82 -16.96
N GLN A 33 10.42 2.36 -16.73
CA GLN A 33 9.79 3.26 -17.69
C GLN A 33 10.54 4.57 -17.83
N VAL A 34 11.00 5.17 -16.72
CA VAL A 34 11.84 6.38 -16.73
C VAL A 34 13.12 6.18 -17.55
N PHE A 35 13.76 5.01 -17.43
CA PHE A 35 14.98 4.70 -18.17
C PHE A 35 14.73 4.30 -19.63
N ALA A 36 13.64 3.59 -19.92
CA ALA A 36 13.38 3.04 -21.25
C ALA A 36 12.57 3.99 -22.16
N HIS A 37 11.65 4.78 -21.59
CA HIS A 37 10.73 5.65 -22.32
C HIS A 37 10.57 6.97 -21.54
N GLN A 38 11.22 8.05 -22.00
CA GLN A 38 11.13 9.39 -21.39
C GLN A 38 9.77 10.09 -21.62
N THR A 39 8.67 9.35 -21.58
CA THR A 39 7.31 9.90 -21.71
C THR A 39 6.78 10.32 -20.34
N LEU A 40 6.77 11.64 -20.10
CA LEU A 40 6.38 12.26 -18.83
C LEU A 40 4.94 11.91 -18.38
N ASN A 41 4.01 11.71 -19.32
CA ASN A 41 2.60 11.46 -19.00
C ASN A 41 2.36 10.11 -18.30
N HIS A 42 3.09 9.05 -18.70
CA HIS A 42 2.95 7.73 -18.07
C HIS A 42 3.56 7.70 -16.67
N ILE A 43 4.68 8.42 -16.47
CA ILE A 43 5.35 8.54 -15.18
C ILE A 43 4.42 9.21 -14.16
N ALA A 44 3.74 10.28 -14.54
CA ALA A 44 2.79 10.98 -13.65
C ALA A 44 1.64 10.08 -13.18
N PHE A 45 1.09 9.26 -14.08
CA PHE A 45 0.02 8.32 -13.74
C PHE A 45 0.48 7.23 -12.76
N ILE A 46 1.65 6.62 -13.01
CA ILE A 46 2.20 5.58 -12.12
C ILE A 46 2.57 6.16 -10.76
N LEU A 47 3.10 7.39 -10.72
CA LEU A 47 3.41 8.09 -9.48
C LEU A 47 2.15 8.36 -8.65
N ALA A 48 1.07 8.80 -9.29
CA ALA A 48 -0.22 9.01 -8.63
C ALA A 48 -0.79 7.70 -8.07
N LEU A 49 -0.69 6.60 -8.83
CA LEU A 49 -1.13 5.27 -8.42
C LEU A 49 -0.32 4.74 -7.24
N LEU A 50 1.00 4.98 -7.24
CA LEU A 50 1.89 4.64 -6.15
C LEU A 50 1.58 5.46 -4.88
N ALA A 51 1.32 6.76 -5.02
CA ALA A 51 0.91 7.61 -3.91
C ALA A 51 -0.43 7.15 -3.30
N PHE A 52 -1.39 6.75 -4.13
CA PHE A 52 -2.67 6.22 -3.67
C PHE A 52 -2.50 4.91 -2.90
N CYS A 53 -1.63 4.01 -3.39
CA CYS A 53 -1.29 2.75 -2.73
C CYS A 53 -0.62 3.01 -1.36
N LEU A 54 0.29 3.99 -1.28
CA LEU A 54 0.94 4.39 -0.02
C LEU A 54 -0.05 4.97 0.99
N LEU A 55 -0.93 5.88 0.55
CA LEU A 55 -1.96 6.47 1.41
C LEU A 55 -2.95 5.41 1.91
N GLY A 56 -3.34 4.46 1.05
CA GLY A 56 -4.15 3.31 1.44
C GLY A 56 -3.47 2.48 2.53
N SER A 57 -2.19 2.14 2.35
CA SER A 57 -1.39 1.43 3.35
C SER A 57 -1.31 2.19 4.67
N PHE A 58 -1.04 3.50 4.60
CA PHE A 58 -0.90 4.35 5.78
C PHE A 58 -2.22 4.47 6.57
N THR A 59 -3.34 4.69 5.88
CA THR A 59 -4.66 4.79 6.53
C THR A 59 -5.08 3.47 7.18
N LEU A 60 -4.80 2.34 6.54
CA LEU A 60 -5.06 1.01 7.11
C LEU A 60 -4.17 0.73 8.32
N THR A 61 -2.90 1.12 8.27
CA THR A 61 -1.97 1.01 9.40
C THR A 61 -2.43 1.86 10.59
N LEU A 62 -2.88 3.09 10.35
CA LEU A 62 -3.46 3.95 11.38
C LEU A 62 -4.75 3.37 11.98
N ARG A 63 -5.63 2.77 11.15
CA ARG A 63 -6.82 2.09 11.65
C ARG A 63 -6.45 0.89 12.52
N LEU A 64 -5.42 0.13 12.14
CA LEU A 64 -4.91 -0.99 12.93
C LEU A 64 -4.33 -0.54 14.26
N ALA A 65 -3.57 0.56 14.26
CA ALA A 65 -3.01 1.16 15.47
C ALA A 65 -4.13 1.63 16.43
N LYS A 66 -5.18 2.27 15.91
CA LYS A 66 -6.35 2.66 16.72
C LYS A 66 -7.08 1.45 17.32
N LEU A 67 -7.26 0.38 16.56
CA LEU A 67 -7.88 -0.85 17.05
C LEU A 67 -7.05 -1.52 18.15
N ARG A 68 -5.72 -1.50 18.03
CA ARG A 68 -4.80 -2.05 19.02
C ARG A 68 -4.74 -1.25 20.34
N ILE A 69 -5.10 0.04 20.30
CA ILE A 69 -5.15 0.92 21.49
C ILE A 69 -6.51 0.78 22.23
N GLN A 70 -7.53 0.21 21.57
CA GLN A 70 -8.86 -0.03 22.16
C GLN A 70 -9.03 -1.40 22.81
N GLU A 71 -8.08 -2.33 22.63
CA GLU A 71 -7.95 -3.54 23.46
C GLU A 71 -7.11 -3.25 24.71
#